data_AF-A0A2N9LZ05-F1
#
_entry.id   AF-A0A2N9LZ05-F1
#
_cell.length_a   1.000
_cell.length_b   1.000
_cell.length_c   1.000
_cell.angle_alpha   90.00
_cell.angle_beta   90.00
_cell.angle_gamma   90.00
#
_symmetry.space_group_name_H-M   'P 1'
#
loop_
_entity.id
_entity.type
_entity.pdbx_description
1 polymer ?
#
loop_
_entity_poly.entity_id
_entity_poly.type
_entity_poly.pdbx_seq_one_letter_code
_entity_poly.pdbx_strand_id
1 'polypeptide(L)'
;MALLLFLTKMTLDEAVAVIADGLVHIDATKAPFRTFQPGVGPYGEPQLVKLVAAYLNEIPKFHAAVRTKRTPDLLIPTEWAMEFKITRPFGDNGREAENWSANLLHPYAGNVSTIGDCYKLVDLQCAERKAVVVIGYEHMPPKIDLTPLIESFEAIAMYVARIDLSARVEYRREGLVHPVHQALRVFAWEVIGRSVESRESTSS
;
A
#
# COMPACT_ATOMS: atom_id res chain seq x y z
N MET A 1 -0.03 14.35 -39.24
CA MET A 1 -0.83 15.11 -38.27
C MET A 1 -0.94 14.25 -37.02
N ALA A 2 0.00 14.40 -36.09
CA ALA A 2 0.08 13.56 -34.90
C ALA A 2 -1.09 13.90 -33.97
N LEU A 3 -2.00 12.95 -33.83
CA LEU A 3 -3.04 13.00 -32.81
C LEU A 3 -2.30 12.89 -31.46
N LEU A 4 -2.10 14.03 -30.78
CA LEU A 4 -1.78 14.04 -29.36
C LEU A 4 -2.99 13.45 -28.63
N LEU A 5 -3.05 12.11 -28.56
CA LEU A 5 -3.79 11.45 -27.50
C LEU A 5 -3.12 11.88 -26.21
N PHE A 6 -3.75 12.81 -25.50
CA PHE A 6 -3.51 12.96 -24.07
C PHE A 6 -3.82 11.59 -23.45
N LEU A 7 -2.79 10.76 -23.27
CA LEU A 7 -2.84 9.63 -22.37
C LEU A 7 -3.12 10.24 -21.00
N THR A 8 -4.38 10.17 -20.57
CA THR A 8 -4.78 10.52 -19.21
C THR A 8 -4.02 9.61 -18.28
N LYS A 9 -3.08 10.20 -17.53
CA LYS A 9 -2.31 9.49 -16.51
C LYS A 9 -3.27 8.83 -15.53
N MET A 10 -2.95 7.61 -15.12
CA MET A 10 -3.74 6.82 -14.19
C MET A 10 -3.77 7.49 -12.82
N THR A 11 -4.93 7.80 -12.27
CA THR A 11 -5.03 8.37 -10.92
C THR A 11 -4.64 7.35 -9.85
N LEU A 12 -4.31 7.81 -8.64
CA LEU A 12 -4.04 6.89 -7.52
C LEU A 12 -5.31 6.11 -7.16
N ASP A 13 -6.46 6.78 -7.22
CA ASP A 13 -7.78 6.16 -7.00
C ASP A 13 -8.02 4.96 -7.92
N GLU A 14 -7.83 5.13 -9.24
CA GLU A 14 -7.95 4.05 -10.23
C GLU A 14 -6.96 2.92 -9.99
N ALA A 15 -5.75 3.23 -9.51
CA ALA A 15 -4.73 2.22 -9.23
C ALA A 15 -5.10 1.38 -8.01
N VAL A 16 -5.52 2.04 -6.92
CA VAL A 16 -5.90 1.37 -5.69
C VAL A 16 -7.19 0.57 -5.86
N ALA A 17 -8.15 1.08 -6.63
CA ALA A 17 -9.38 0.36 -6.97
C ALA A 17 -9.08 -1.00 -7.61
N VAL A 18 -8.24 -1.02 -8.65
CA VAL A 18 -7.90 -2.25 -9.35
C VAL A 18 -7.01 -3.17 -8.52
N ILE A 19 -6.14 -2.62 -7.66
CA ILE A 19 -5.38 -3.43 -6.69
C ILE A 19 -6.34 -4.10 -5.70
N ALA A 20 -7.32 -3.39 -5.17
CA ALA A 20 -8.32 -3.95 -4.26
C ALA A 20 -9.13 -5.07 -4.92
N ASP A 21 -9.53 -4.90 -6.18
CA ASP A 21 -10.23 -5.93 -6.95
C ASP A 21 -9.32 -7.14 -7.23
N GLY A 22 -8.04 -6.91 -7.49
CA GLY A 22 -7.04 -7.96 -7.63
C GLY A 22 -6.84 -8.78 -6.36
N LEU A 23 -6.84 -8.14 -5.19
CA LEU A 23 -6.76 -8.83 -3.90
C LEU A 23 -7.99 -9.72 -3.65
N VAL A 24 -9.19 -9.26 -4.00
CA VAL A 24 -10.42 -10.08 -3.95
C VAL A 24 -10.36 -11.23 -4.94
N HIS A 25 -9.86 -11.00 -6.15
CA HIS A 25 -9.67 -12.05 -7.15
C HIS A 25 -8.73 -13.15 -6.64
N ILE A 26 -7.59 -12.75 -6.05
CA ILE A 26 -6.61 -13.67 -5.45
C ILE A 26 -7.26 -14.45 -4.29
N ASP A 27 -8.00 -13.78 -3.42
CA ASP A 27 -8.72 -14.42 -2.30
C ASP A 27 -9.71 -15.49 -2.78
N ALA A 28 -10.47 -15.19 -3.83
CA ALA A 28 -11.48 -16.08 -4.41
C ALA A 28 -10.89 -17.38 -4.98
N THR A 29 -9.59 -17.43 -5.30
CA THR A 29 -8.91 -18.66 -5.72
C THR A 29 -8.84 -19.70 -4.61
N LYS A 30 -8.98 -19.28 -3.35
CA LYS A 30 -8.83 -20.12 -2.14
C LYS A 30 -7.49 -20.86 -2.09
N ALA A 31 -6.48 -20.37 -2.82
CA ALA A 31 -5.16 -20.95 -2.78
C ALA A 31 -4.56 -20.74 -1.38
N PRO A 32 -4.16 -21.81 -0.67
CA PRO A 32 -3.51 -21.65 0.62
C PRO A 32 -2.08 -21.14 0.44
N PHE A 33 -1.65 -20.25 1.34
CA PHE A 33 -0.24 -19.89 1.45
C PHE A 33 0.46 -20.83 2.44
N ARG A 34 1.31 -21.72 1.94
CA ARG A 34 1.99 -22.74 2.75
C ARG A 34 0.97 -23.61 3.50
N THR A 35 1.08 -23.69 4.83
CA THR A 35 0.21 -24.46 5.71
C THR A 35 -0.87 -23.61 6.38
N PHE A 36 -1.00 -22.34 6.00
CA PHE A 36 -2.03 -21.45 6.52
C PHE A 36 -3.39 -21.73 5.88
N GLN A 37 -4.44 -21.20 6.51
CA GLN A 37 -5.80 -21.36 6.03
C GLN A 37 -5.98 -20.62 4.68
N PRO A 38 -6.94 -21.06 3.83
CA PRO A 38 -7.20 -20.41 2.55
C PRO A 38 -7.59 -18.94 2.66
N GLY A 39 -7.18 -18.16 1.66
CA GLY A 39 -7.53 -16.74 1.51
C GLY A 39 -6.30 -15.85 1.35
N VAL A 40 -6.53 -14.57 1.04
CA VAL A 40 -5.44 -13.63 0.70
C VAL A 40 -4.69 -13.09 1.93
N GLY A 41 -5.31 -13.09 3.10
CA GLY A 41 -4.76 -12.51 4.33
C GLY A 41 -3.43 -13.12 4.84
N PRO A 42 -3.24 -14.46 4.77
CA PRO A 42 -2.00 -15.11 5.21
C PRO A 42 -0.76 -14.84 4.35
N TYR A 43 -0.90 -14.29 3.14
CA TYR A 43 0.25 -14.01 2.29
C TYR A 43 1.21 -12.99 2.94
N GLY A 44 2.51 -13.21 2.73
CA GLY A 44 3.54 -12.20 3.01
C GLY A 44 3.58 -11.13 1.91
N GLU A 45 4.10 -9.94 2.24
CA GLU A 45 4.16 -8.79 1.32
C GLU A 45 4.79 -9.12 -0.04
N PRO A 46 6.00 -9.69 -0.14
CA PRO A 46 6.61 -9.94 -1.46
C PRO A 46 5.81 -10.93 -2.30
N GLN A 47 5.19 -11.92 -1.65
CA GLN A 47 4.37 -12.92 -2.34
C GLN A 47 3.06 -12.31 -2.84
N LEU A 48 2.41 -11.50 -2.01
CA LEU A 48 1.16 -10.84 -2.34
C LEU A 48 1.35 -9.84 -3.50
N VAL A 49 2.39 -9.01 -3.44
CA VAL A 49 2.69 -8.02 -4.50
C VAL A 49 2.98 -8.72 -5.82
N LYS A 50 3.64 -9.89 -5.81
CA LYS A 50 3.86 -10.68 -7.03
C LYS A 50 2.54 -11.19 -7.64
N LEU A 51 1.59 -11.62 -6.82
CA LEU A 51 0.26 -12.05 -7.28
C LEU A 51 -0.54 -10.86 -7.83
N VAL A 52 -0.49 -9.71 -7.16
CA VAL A 52 -1.10 -8.48 -7.66
C VAL A 52 -0.49 -8.09 -9.00
N ALA A 53 0.84 -8.11 -9.14
CA ALA A 53 1.51 -7.82 -10.41
C ALA A 53 1.07 -8.77 -11.54
N ALA A 54 0.91 -10.07 -11.24
CA ALA A 54 0.42 -11.05 -12.20
C ALA A 54 -1.02 -10.72 -12.64
N TYR A 55 -1.92 -10.49 -11.68
CA TYR A 55 -3.30 -10.10 -11.95
C TYR A 55 -3.39 -8.81 -12.80
N LEU A 56 -2.64 -7.77 -12.43
CA LEU A 56 -2.63 -6.52 -13.21
C LEU A 56 -2.14 -6.75 -14.64
N ASN A 57 -1.18 -7.64 -14.85
CA ASN A 57 -0.67 -7.95 -16.19
C ASN A 57 -1.67 -8.71 -17.08
N GLU A 58 -2.74 -9.29 -16.51
CA GLU A 58 -3.83 -9.88 -17.28
C GLU A 58 -4.81 -8.82 -17.81
N ILE A 59 -4.79 -7.61 -17.25
CA ILE A 59 -5.69 -6.53 -17.67
C ILE A 59 -5.04 -5.77 -18.84
N PRO A 60 -5.72 -5.66 -20.01
CA PRO A 60 -5.13 -5.10 -21.23
C PRO A 60 -4.50 -3.71 -21.07
N LYS A 61 -5.07 -2.87 -20.19
CA LYS A 61 -4.60 -1.50 -19.94
C LYS A 61 -3.15 -1.40 -19.44
N PHE A 62 -2.65 -2.46 -18.79
CA PHE A 62 -1.28 -2.47 -18.29
C PHE A 62 -0.27 -3.09 -19.26
N HIS A 63 -0.71 -3.57 -20.43
CA HIS A 63 0.14 -4.09 -21.49
C HIS A 63 1.18 -5.13 -21.03
N ALA A 64 0.82 -5.96 -20.04
CA ALA A 64 1.72 -6.91 -19.39
C ALA A 64 3.05 -6.28 -18.95
N ALA A 65 3.05 -5.01 -18.53
CA ALA A 65 4.24 -4.21 -18.24
C ALA A 65 4.50 -4.01 -16.74
N VAL A 66 3.59 -4.42 -15.84
CA VAL A 66 3.76 -4.30 -14.38
C VAL A 66 4.86 -5.22 -13.89
N ARG A 67 5.76 -4.72 -13.04
CA ARG A 67 6.93 -5.46 -12.53
C ARG A 67 7.01 -5.36 -11.02
N THR A 68 7.46 -6.43 -10.38
CA THR A 68 7.96 -6.36 -9.01
C THR A 68 9.45 -6.03 -9.03
N LYS A 69 9.93 -5.17 -8.13
CA LYS A 69 11.37 -4.90 -7.93
C LYS A 69 11.71 -4.96 -6.44
N ARG A 70 12.98 -4.75 -6.10
CA ARG A 70 13.40 -4.56 -4.70
C ARG A 70 12.96 -3.21 -4.16
N THR A 71 12.97 -2.18 -5.01
CA THR A 71 12.49 -0.83 -4.75
C THR A 71 12.19 -0.17 -6.11
N PRO A 72 10.95 0.26 -6.40
CA PRO A 72 9.75 0.04 -5.59
C PRO A 72 9.36 -1.46 -5.52
N ASP A 73 8.51 -1.85 -4.56
CA ASP A 73 7.93 -3.21 -4.53
C ASP A 73 7.17 -3.54 -5.82
N LEU A 74 6.36 -2.59 -6.32
CA LEU A 74 5.62 -2.67 -7.57
C LEU A 74 5.90 -1.46 -8.45
N LEU A 75 6.17 -1.69 -9.73
CA LEU A 75 6.30 -0.66 -10.75
C LEU A 75 5.24 -0.86 -11.83
N ILE A 76 4.42 0.16 -12.04
CA ILE A 76 3.55 0.34 -13.20
C ILE A 76 4.27 1.37 -14.09
N PRO A 77 4.93 0.97 -15.18
CA PRO A 77 5.77 1.87 -15.97
C PRO A 77 5.04 3.13 -16.39
N THR A 78 5.73 4.28 -16.35
CA THR A 78 5.20 5.61 -16.68
C THR A 78 4.10 6.16 -15.76
N GLU A 79 3.59 5.36 -14.81
CA GLU A 79 2.48 5.72 -13.95
C GLU A 79 2.88 5.80 -12.48
N TRP A 80 3.28 4.67 -11.89
CA TRP A 80 3.43 4.53 -10.43
C TRP A 80 4.58 3.61 -10.02
N ALA A 81 5.36 4.07 -9.04
CA ALA A 81 6.30 3.31 -8.23
C ALA A 81 5.73 3.18 -6.81
N MET A 82 5.42 1.96 -6.38
CA MET A 82 4.64 1.71 -5.17
C MET A 82 5.37 0.83 -4.16
N GLU A 83 5.31 1.21 -2.89
CA GLU A 83 5.73 0.40 -1.75
C GLU A 83 4.52 -0.15 -1.00
N PHE A 84 4.61 -1.37 -0.50
CA PHE A 84 3.48 -2.03 0.15
C PHE A 84 3.76 -2.35 1.61
N LYS A 85 2.72 -2.23 2.43
CA LYS A 85 2.71 -2.75 3.80
C LYS A 85 1.44 -3.53 4.07
N ILE A 86 1.54 -4.62 4.81
CA ILE A 86 0.40 -5.34 5.35
C ILE A 86 0.24 -4.97 6.83
N THR A 87 -0.98 -4.59 7.20
CA THR A 87 -1.40 -4.50 8.59
C THR A 87 -2.51 -5.51 8.88
N ARG A 88 -2.28 -6.37 9.87
CA ARG A 88 -3.23 -7.39 10.29
C ARG A 88 -3.12 -7.56 11.80
N PRO A 89 -4.09 -7.05 12.58
CA PRO A 89 -4.05 -7.18 14.03
C PRO A 89 -4.14 -8.62 14.51
N PHE A 90 -4.58 -9.56 13.65
CA PHE A 90 -4.69 -10.97 13.99
C PHE A 90 -3.95 -11.86 12.99
N GLY A 91 -3.30 -12.91 13.48
CA GLY A 91 -2.67 -13.95 12.68
C GLY A 91 -3.66 -14.96 12.10
N ASP A 92 -3.14 -15.91 11.30
CA ASP A 92 -3.92 -17.01 10.71
C ASP A 92 -4.69 -17.85 11.76
N ASN A 93 -4.14 -17.99 12.96
CA ASN A 93 -4.74 -18.72 14.08
C ASN A 93 -5.78 -17.91 14.88
N GLY A 94 -6.09 -16.68 14.47
CA GLY A 94 -7.04 -15.79 15.14
C GLY A 94 -6.54 -15.17 16.44
N ARG A 95 -5.25 -15.35 16.80
CA ARG A 95 -4.63 -14.64 17.92
C ARG A 95 -4.17 -13.26 17.48
N GLU A 96 -4.19 -12.30 18.40
CA GLU A 96 -3.65 -10.97 18.13
C GLU A 96 -2.15 -11.09 17.79
N ALA A 97 -1.74 -10.41 16.72
CA ALA A 97 -0.36 -10.35 16.30
C ALA A 97 0.43 -9.44 17.26
N GLU A 98 1.71 -9.71 17.44
CA GLU A 98 2.59 -8.78 18.15
C GLU A 98 3.14 -7.73 17.19
N ASN A 99 3.32 -6.50 17.65
CA ASN A 99 3.99 -5.41 16.94
C ASN A 99 3.41 -5.03 15.55
N TRP A 100 2.19 -5.44 15.21
CA TRP A 100 1.59 -5.17 13.90
C TRP A 100 1.47 -3.67 13.58
N SER A 101 1.28 -2.82 14.58
CA SER A 101 1.24 -1.37 14.41
C SER A 101 2.61 -0.76 14.10
N ALA A 102 3.70 -1.36 14.60
CA ALA A 102 5.06 -0.87 14.34
C ALA A 102 5.44 -0.96 12.85
N ASN A 103 4.81 -1.87 12.10
CA ASN A 103 4.96 -1.99 10.64
C ASN A 103 4.56 -0.69 9.91
N LEU A 104 3.73 0.15 10.50
CA LEU A 104 3.36 1.45 9.91
C LEU A 104 4.08 2.61 10.60
N LEU A 105 4.17 2.56 11.94
CA LEU A 105 4.46 3.75 12.74
C LEU A 105 5.94 3.98 13.11
N HIS A 106 6.84 3.02 12.88
CA HIS A 106 8.24 3.20 13.29
C HIS A 106 8.90 4.34 12.48
N PRO A 107 9.30 5.48 13.10
CA PRO A 107 9.53 6.73 12.36
C PRO A 107 10.97 6.95 11.88
N TYR A 108 11.87 6.00 12.17
CA TYR A 108 13.29 6.13 11.84
C TYR A 108 13.58 5.64 10.42
N ALA A 109 14.33 6.44 9.67
CA ALA A 109 14.81 6.07 8.34
C ALA A 109 15.62 4.77 8.36
N GLY A 110 15.51 3.97 7.29
CA GLY A 110 16.15 2.66 7.18
C GLY A 110 15.43 1.51 7.89
N ASN A 111 14.33 1.77 8.60
CA ASN A 111 13.44 0.73 9.11
C ASN A 111 12.50 0.18 8.01
N VAL A 112 11.89 -0.97 8.27
CA VAL A 112 10.98 -1.69 7.36
C VAL A 112 9.50 -1.32 7.66
N SER A 113 9.24 -0.05 8.00
CA SER A 113 7.90 0.48 8.25
C SER A 113 7.35 1.27 7.07
N THR A 114 6.04 1.56 7.03
CA THR A 114 5.47 2.46 6.00
C THR A 114 6.09 3.86 6.02
N ILE A 115 6.41 4.42 7.19
CA ILE A 115 7.18 5.68 7.26
C ILE A 115 8.58 5.51 6.67
N GLY A 116 9.26 4.39 6.96
CA GLY A 116 10.52 4.03 6.34
C GLY A 116 10.42 3.94 4.81
N ASP A 117 9.34 3.35 4.31
CA ASP A 117 9.04 3.24 2.88
C ASP A 117 8.76 4.60 2.26
N CYS A 118 8.11 5.53 2.97
CA CYS A 118 7.97 6.91 2.51
C CYS A 118 9.34 7.60 2.33
N TYR A 119 10.27 7.46 3.28
CA TYR A 119 11.63 8.01 3.11
C TYR A 119 12.34 7.43 1.90
N LYS A 120 12.28 6.10 1.75
CA LYS A 120 12.84 5.38 0.61
C LYS A 120 12.27 5.88 -0.72
N LEU A 121 10.96 6.13 -0.77
CA LEU A 121 10.30 6.69 -1.95
C LEU A 121 10.71 8.14 -2.19
N VAL A 122 10.78 9.00 -1.16
CA VAL A 122 11.28 10.37 -1.34
C VAL A 122 12.64 10.36 -2.05
N ASP A 123 13.56 9.50 -1.61
CA ASP A 123 14.93 9.44 -2.12
C ASP A 123 15.03 8.71 -3.48
N LEU A 124 14.00 7.93 -3.85
CA LEU A 124 13.94 7.19 -5.11
C LEU A 124 13.91 8.12 -6.33
N GLN A 125 14.96 8.02 -7.15
CA GLN A 125 15.07 8.70 -8.44
C GLN A 125 14.36 7.88 -9.52
N CYS A 126 13.13 8.24 -9.86
CA CYS A 126 12.36 7.64 -10.94
C CYS A 126 11.44 8.67 -11.60
N ALA A 127 10.94 8.36 -12.80
CA ALA A 127 10.04 9.25 -13.53
C ALA A 127 8.57 9.06 -13.11
N GLU A 128 8.26 7.90 -12.53
CA GLU A 128 6.95 7.54 -12.04
C GLU A 128 6.59 8.32 -10.77
N ARG A 129 5.29 8.52 -10.55
CA ARG A 129 4.79 9.02 -9.27
C ARG A 129 4.93 7.94 -8.22
N LYS A 130 5.04 8.35 -6.96
CA LYS A 130 5.46 7.48 -5.88
C LYS A 130 4.31 7.33 -4.90
N ALA A 131 3.99 6.12 -4.49
CA ALA A 131 2.91 5.90 -3.54
C ALA A 131 3.25 4.83 -2.51
N VAL A 132 2.75 5.00 -1.30
CA VAL A 132 2.69 3.93 -0.31
C VAL A 132 1.28 3.35 -0.30
N VAL A 133 1.18 2.03 -0.23
CA VAL A 133 -0.08 1.28 -0.18
C VAL A 133 -0.08 0.40 1.06
N VAL A 134 -1.09 0.56 1.91
CA VAL A 134 -1.30 -0.27 3.10
C VAL A 134 -2.50 -1.19 2.85
N ILE A 135 -2.26 -2.49 2.98
CA ILE A 135 -3.25 -3.55 2.88
C ILE A 135 -3.62 -4.01 4.30
N GLY A 136 -4.80 -3.62 4.73
CA GLY A 136 -5.38 -3.93 6.02
C GLY A 136 -6.34 -5.12 5.99
N TYR A 137 -6.24 -6.01 6.97
CA TYR A 137 -7.18 -7.12 7.15
C TYR A 137 -7.90 -7.05 8.49
N GLU A 138 -9.23 -7.19 8.45
CA GLU A 138 -10.12 -7.09 9.61
C GLU A 138 -11.06 -8.31 9.71
N HIS A 139 -11.59 -8.54 10.91
CA HIS A 139 -12.78 -9.39 11.10
C HIS A 139 -14.04 -8.66 10.62
N MET A 140 -15.14 -9.40 10.50
CA MET A 140 -16.48 -8.84 10.26
C MET A 140 -17.43 -9.26 11.40
N PRO A 141 -17.84 -8.33 12.29
CA PRO A 141 -17.37 -6.93 12.42
C PRO A 141 -15.91 -6.83 12.91
N PRO A 142 -15.23 -5.67 12.75
CA PRO A 142 -13.84 -5.51 13.17
C PRO A 142 -13.72 -5.66 14.69
N LYS A 143 -12.83 -6.55 15.14
CA LYS A 143 -12.42 -6.66 16.55
C LYS A 143 -11.45 -5.55 16.97
N ILE A 144 -10.58 -5.16 16.04
CA ILE A 144 -9.70 -3.99 16.14
C ILE A 144 -9.92 -3.20 14.86
N ASP A 145 -10.38 -1.95 15.00
CA ASP A 145 -10.53 -1.01 13.88
C ASP A 145 -9.15 -0.46 13.50
N LEU A 146 -8.83 -0.49 12.21
CA LEU A 146 -7.57 0.04 11.69
C LEU A 146 -7.52 1.57 11.60
N THR A 147 -8.67 2.26 11.70
CA THR A 147 -8.75 3.72 11.51
C THR A 147 -7.77 4.50 12.41
N PRO A 148 -7.67 4.22 13.74
CA PRO A 148 -6.70 4.93 14.59
C PRO A 148 -5.24 4.69 14.19
N LEU A 149 -4.91 3.49 13.68
CA LEU A 149 -3.56 3.19 13.20
C LEU A 149 -3.24 4.02 11.94
N ILE A 150 -4.19 4.11 11.01
CA ILE A 150 -4.03 4.86 9.76
C ILE A 150 -3.89 6.36 10.02
N GLU A 151 -4.75 6.92 10.88
CA GLU A 151 -4.66 8.33 11.27
C GLU A 151 -3.35 8.63 12.02
N SER A 152 -2.86 7.69 12.83
CA SER A 152 -1.56 7.79 13.48
C SER A 152 -0.41 7.79 12.47
N PHE A 153 -0.48 6.95 11.44
CA PHE A 153 0.49 6.96 10.35
C PHE A 153 0.51 8.32 9.64
N GLU A 154 -0.65 8.85 9.26
CA GLU A 154 -0.77 10.15 8.59
C GLU A 154 -0.18 11.27 9.46
N ALA A 155 -0.53 11.30 10.74
CA ALA A 155 -0.02 12.28 11.69
C ALA A 155 1.51 12.21 11.84
N ILE A 156 2.07 11.01 12.03
CA ILE A 156 3.53 10.86 12.18
C ILE A 156 4.24 11.20 10.87
N ALA A 157 3.74 10.73 9.72
CA ALA A 157 4.34 11.01 8.42
C ALA A 157 4.40 12.52 8.14
N MET A 158 3.30 13.24 8.34
CA MET A 158 3.21 14.66 8.01
C MET A 158 3.88 15.57 9.06
N TYR A 159 3.63 15.33 10.35
CA TYR A 159 4.04 16.27 11.40
C TYR A 159 5.40 15.93 12.02
N VAL A 160 5.77 14.65 12.07
CA VAL A 160 7.04 14.20 12.69
C VAL A 160 8.10 13.95 11.62
N ALA A 161 7.78 13.16 10.60
CA ALA A 161 8.69 12.81 9.52
C ALA A 161 8.80 13.88 8.41
N ARG A 162 7.90 14.87 8.42
CA ARG A 162 7.84 15.98 7.44
C ARG A 162 7.75 15.50 6.00
N ILE A 163 6.93 14.48 5.78
CA ILE A 163 6.67 13.90 4.46
C ILE A 163 5.33 14.45 3.97
N ASP A 164 5.38 15.04 2.78
CA ASP A 164 4.17 15.55 2.13
C ASP A 164 3.44 14.38 1.45
N LEU A 165 2.22 14.12 1.94
CA LEU A 165 1.32 13.09 1.42
C LEU A 165 0.12 13.73 0.70
N SER A 166 -0.41 13.07 -0.32
CA SER A 166 -1.73 13.42 -0.87
C SER A 166 -2.85 13.15 0.13
N ALA A 167 -4.09 13.51 -0.23
CA ALA A 167 -5.26 12.97 0.43
C ALA A 167 -5.26 11.42 0.34
N ARG A 168 -5.82 10.78 1.38
CA ARG A 168 -5.98 9.33 1.45
C ARG A 168 -6.95 8.83 0.38
N VAL A 169 -6.54 7.80 -0.34
CA VAL A 169 -7.43 6.93 -1.11
C VAL A 169 -7.72 5.70 -0.26
N GLU A 170 -8.98 5.28 -0.18
CA GLU A 170 -9.38 4.12 0.62
C GLU A 170 -10.44 3.28 -0.10
N TYR A 171 -10.23 1.97 -0.15
CA TYR A 171 -11.19 1.00 -0.65
C TYR A 171 -11.40 -0.11 0.37
N ARG A 172 -12.67 -0.46 0.62
CA ARG A 172 -13.07 -1.60 1.46
C ARG A 172 -13.71 -2.70 0.60
N ARG A 173 -13.39 -3.96 0.91
CA ARG A 173 -14.03 -5.16 0.36
C ARG A 173 -14.31 -6.11 1.51
N GLU A 174 -15.46 -6.78 1.45
CA GLU A 174 -15.92 -7.67 2.51
C GLU A 174 -16.24 -9.06 1.94
N GLY A 175 -16.41 -10.04 2.83
CA GLY A 175 -16.73 -11.41 2.42
C GLY A 175 -15.55 -12.18 1.88
N LEU A 176 -14.33 -11.86 2.35
CA LEU A 176 -13.14 -12.66 2.04
C LEU A 176 -13.24 -14.06 2.63
N VAL A 177 -12.54 -15.01 2.02
CA VAL A 177 -12.61 -16.44 2.30
C VAL A 177 -11.99 -16.81 3.66
N HIS A 178 -10.95 -16.09 4.08
CA HIS A 178 -10.21 -16.44 5.30
C HIS A 178 -11.07 -16.23 6.56
N PRO A 179 -11.10 -17.17 7.53
CA PRO A 179 -12.00 -17.08 8.68
C PRO A 179 -11.66 -15.94 9.66
N VAL A 180 -10.44 -15.40 9.62
CA VAL A 180 -9.99 -14.29 10.47
C VAL A 180 -9.90 -12.97 9.68
N HIS A 181 -9.54 -13.04 8.40
CA HIS A 181 -9.27 -11.88 7.55
C HIS A 181 -10.43 -11.73 6.58
N GLN A 182 -11.59 -11.33 7.13
CA GLN A 182 -12.90 -11.39 6.46
C GLN A 182 -13.22 -10.10 5.68
N ALA A 183 -12.55 -9.00 6.02
CA ALA A 183 -12.61 -7.74 5.29
C ALA A 183 -11.20 -7.26 4.96
N LEU A 184 -11.10 -6.64 3.78
CA LEU A 184 -9.92 -5.98 3.24
C LEU A 184 -10.18 -4.47 3.24
N ARG A 185 -9.20 -3.70 3.71
CA ARG A 185 -9.12 -2.25 3.50
C ARG A 185 -7.80 -1.92 2.83
N VAL A 186 -7.82 -1.24 1.70
CA VAL A 186 -6.62 -0.76 1.02
C VAL A 186 -6.58 0.74 1.15
N PHE A 187 -5.51 1.25 1.75
CA PHE A 187 -5.25 2.67 1.91
C PHE A 187 -4.04 3.05 1.08
N ALA A 188 -4.05 4.23 0.47
CA ALA A 188 -2.89 4.71 -0.24
C ALA A 188 -2.76 6.24 -0.21
N TRP A 189 -1.52 6.68 -0.36
CA TRP A 189 -1.14 8.07 -0.47
C TRP A 189 -0.04 8.21 -1.50
N GLU A 190 -0.12 9.25 -2.33
CA GLU A 190 1.02 9.69 -3.12
C GLU A 190 2.04 10.36 -2.19
N VAL A 191 3.30 9.97 -2.33
CA VAL A 191 4.44 10.53 -1.59
C VAL A 191 5.05 11.64 -2.46
N ILE A 192 4.71 12.88 -2.14
CA ILE A 192 5.00 14.06 -2.96
C ILE A 192 6.45 14.54 -2.75
N GLY A 193 6.90 14.56 -1.50
CA GLY A 193 8.23 15.06 -1.15
C GLY A 193 8.43 15.21 0.35
N ARG A 194 9.37 16.09 0.74
CA ARG A 194 9.53 16.54 2.13
C ARG A 194 9.25 18.03 2.22
N SER A 195 8.56 18.41 3.27
CA SER A 195 8.35 19.81 3.60
C SER A 195 9.69 20.42 4.05
N VAL A 196 10.11 21.52 3.43
CA VAL A 196 11.32 22.26 3.84
C VAL A 196 10.92 23.28 4.91
N GLU A 197 11.66 23.37 6.01
CA GLU A 197 11.54 24.53 6.91
C GLU A 197 11.91 25.80 6.15
N SER A 198 10.97 26.73 6.03
CA SER A 198 11.35 28.12 5.81
C SER A 198 12.21 28.52 7.00
N ARG A 199 13.53 28.63 6.80
CA ARG A 199 14.39 29.31 7.76
C ARG A 199 13.87 30.74 7.87
N GLU A 200 13.08 31.03 8.89
CA GLU A 200 12.91 32.41 9.33
C GLU A 200 14.31 32.90 9.67
N SER A 201 14.83 33.77 8.82
CA SER A 201 15.99 34.58 9.11
C SER A 201 15.62 35.49 10.27
N THR A 202 15.78 35.02 11.51
CA THR A 202 15.88 35.89 12.67
C THR A 202 17.24 36.58 12.60
N SER A 203 17.32 37.58 11.72
CA SER A 203 18.24 38.70 11.85
C SER A 203 17.48 39.81 12.56
N SER A 204 17.69 39.90 13.88
CA SER A 204 17.46 41.10 14.70
C SER A 204 18.40 41.03 15.89
#